data_AF-A0A7C4I8F8-F1
#
_entry.id   AF-A0A7C4I8F8-F1
#
_cell.length_a   1.000
_cell.length_b   1.000
_cell.length_c   1.000
_cell.angle_alpha   90.00
_cell.angle_beta   90.00
_cell.angle_gamma   90.00
#
_symmetry.space_group_name_H-M   'P 1'
#
loop_
_entity.id
_entity.type
_entity.pdbx_description
1 polymer ?
#
loop_
_entity_poly.entity_id
_entity_poly.type
_entity_poly.pdbx_seq_one_letter_code
_entity_poly.pdbx_strand_id
1 'polypeptide(L)'
;MNVEKKVLKFQKNYVLKRFSFYPISHVVKCTICGGNNIRFFERSRKYNFDVYMCSDCKIGFRYPMPSKEEIANLYSEGYYNGSSSYSYVDERKVKGSSFVWRERIRKVVEVYEYYNGRKPENIIDVGCSFGGLLLEASRFGLKPYGVEISRYSGGYARK
;
A
#
# COMPACT_ATOMS: atom_id res chain seq x y z
N MET A 1 -25.19 22.36 -31.18
CA MET A 1 -23.77 22.05 -31.49
C MET A 1 -23.18 21.30 -30.28
N ASN A 2 -23.02 19.97 -30.44
CA ASN A 2 -22.98 18.96 -29.37
C ASN A 2 -21.93 19.15 -28.26
N VAL A 3 -22.38 18.98 -27.02
CA VAL A 3 -21.60 18.92 -25.78
C VAL A 3 -20.46 17.89 -25.86
N GLU A 4 -20.65 16.81 -26.63
CA GLU A 4 -19.64 15.77 -26.90
C GLU A 4 -18.38 16.33 -27.59
N LYS A 5 -18.53 17.29 -28.51
CA LYS A 5 -17.38 17.91 -29.21
C LYS A 5 -16.57 18.79 -28.26
N LYS A 6 -17.17 19.33 -27.19
CA LYS A 6 -16.47 20.11 -26.15
C LYS A 6 -15.68 19.19 -25.20
N VAL A 7 -16.24 18.04 -24.81
CA VAL A 7 -15.54 17.06 -23.96
C VAL A 7 -14.31 16.48 -24.67
N LEU A 8 -14.46 16.10 -25.95
CA LEU A 8 -13.34 15.60 -26.77
C LEU A 8 -12.24 16.64 -27.00
N LYS A 9 -12.60 17.93 -27.13
CA LYS A 9 -11.64 19.03 -27.31
C LYS A 9 -10.94 19.39 -25.99
N PHE A 10 -11.60 19.22 -24.84
CA PHE A 10 -11.01 19.42 -23.52
C PHE A 10 -10.01 18.30 -23.18
N GLN A 11 -10.34 17.05 -23.49
CA GLN A 11 -9.43 15.91 -23.34
C GLN A 11 -8.20 16.02 -24.25
N LYS A 12 -8.36 16.41 -25.52
CA LYS A 12 -7.22 16.59 -26.45
C LYS A 12 -6.26 17.71 -26.05
N ASN A 13 -6.76 18.83 -25.52
CA ASN A 13 -5.91 19.99 -25.20
C ASN A 13 -5.15 19.88 -23.87
N TYR A 14 -5.67 19.12 -22.89
CA TYR A 14 -4.96 18.90 -21.62
C TYR A 14 -3.86 17.85 -21.72
N VAL A 15 -3.98 16.89 -22.64
CA VAL A 15 -2.99 15.83 -22.86
C VAL A 15 -1.68 16.35 -23.46
N LEU A 16 -1.67 17.52 -24.11
CA LEU A 16 -0.51 17.94 -24.92
C LEU A 16 0.46 18.92 -24.25
N LYS A 17 0.19 19.44 -23.04
CA LYS A 17 0.99 20.57 -22.50
C LYS A 17 1.79 20.32 -21.21
N ARG A 18 1.92 19.09 -20.70
CA ARG A 18 2.69 18.88 -19.45
C ARG A 18 3.27 17.49 -19.19
N PHE A 19 3.43 16.68 -20.24
CA PHE A 19 4.01 15.34 -20.11
C PHE A 19 5.50 15.41 -20.43
N SER A 20 6.33 15.29 -19.38
CA SER A 20 7.53 14.47 -19.51
C SER A 20 7.02 13.08 -19.90
N PHE A 21 7.30 12.71 -21.14
CA PHE A 21 6.69 11.60 -21.86
C PHE A 21 6.98 10.27 -21.16
N TYR A 22 5.98 9.71 -20.47
CA TYR A 22 5.83 8.25 -20.52
C TYR A 22 5.14 7.94 -21.84
N PRO A 23 5.77 7.22 -22.78
CA PRO A 23 5.08 6.80 -24.00
C PRO A 23 3.85 5.99 -23.59
N ILE A 24 2.66 6.51 -23.93
CA ILE A 24 1.37 5.84 -23.72
C ILE A 24 1.26 4.75 -24.80
N SER A 25 2.11 3.73 -24.73
CA SER A 25 1.99 2.52 -25.56
C SER A 25 1.19 1.42 -24.84
N HIS A 26 0.85 1.61 -23.57
CA HIS A 26 0.16 0.62 -22.76
C HIS A 26 -1.22 1.14 -22.34
N VAL A 27 -2.27 0.44 -22.77
CA VAL A 27 -3.63 0.63 -22.25
C VAL A 27 -3.61 0.28 -20.76
N VAL A 28 -3.72 1.29 -19.92
CA VAL A 28 -3.79 1.11 -18.47
C VAL A 28 -5.12 0.46 -18.11
N LYS A 29 -5.08 -0.73 -17.50
CA LYS A 29 -6.25 -1.45 -16.98
C LYS A 29 -6.27 -1.40 -15.46
N CYS A 30 -7.46 -1.44 -14.87
CA CYS A 30 -7.63 -1.57 -13.43
C CYS A 30 -7.14 -2.95 -12.97
N THR A 31 -6.23 -2.99 -12.00
CA THR A 31 -5.74 -4.26 -11.43
C THR A 31 -6.75 -4.92 -10.49
N ILE A 32 -7.80 -4.20 -10.07
CA ILE A 32 -8.83 -4.70 -9.15
C ILE A 32 -10.01 -5.30 -9.90
N CYS A 33 -10.62 -4.56 -10.84
CA CYS A 33 -11.81 -5.03 -11.56
C CYS A 33 -11.55 -5.42 -13.04
N GLY A 34 -10.33 -5.22 -13.55
CA GLY A 34 -10.00 -5.46 -14.96
C GLY A 34 -10.55 -4.42 -15.95
N GLY A 35 -11.36 -3.47 -15.48
CA GLY A 35 -11.97 -2.42 -16.28
C GLY A 35 -10.94 -1.51 -16.97
N ASN A 36 -11.32 -0.95 -18.11
CA ASN A 36 -10.50 -0.07 -18.94
C ASN A 36 -10.94 1.40 -18.87
N ASN A 37 -12.01 1.71 -18.13
CA ASN A 37 -12.50 3.07 -17.93
C ASN A 37 -11.63 3.80 -16.89
N ILE A 38 -10.42 4.17 -17.30
CA ILE A 38 -9.41 4.79 -16.44
C ILE A 38 -9.32 6.28 -16.75
N ARG A 39 -9.41 7.12 -15.72
CA ARG A 39 -9.23 8.57 -15.83
C ARG A 39 -8.05 9.05 -14.99
N PHE A 40 -7.38 10.10 -15.45
CA PHE A 40 -6.43 10.83 -14.63
C PHE A 40 -7.13 11.41 -13.39
N PHE A 41 -6.45 11.38 -12.24
CA PHE A 41 -6.92 11.96 -10.99
C PHE A 41 -6.04 13.13 -10.56
N GLU A 42 -4.76 12.90 -10.28
CA GLU A 42 -3.81 13.95 -9.90
C GLU A 42 -2.36 13.55 -10.18
N ARG A 43 -1.42 14.51 -10.06
CA ARG A 43 0.02 14.24 -10.10
C ARG A 43 0.62 14.47 -8.71
N SER A 44 1.30 13.46 -8.17
CA SER A 44 2.12 13.60 -6.98
C SER A 44 3.40 14.34 -7.31
N ARG A 45 3.49 15.64 -6.98
CA ARG A 45 4.70 16.44 -7.23
C ARG A 45 5.86 16.02 -6.35
N LYS A 46 5.59 15.61 -5.10
CA LYS A 46 6.61 15.17 -4.15
C LYS A 46 7.33 13.91 -4.61
N TYR A 47 6.61 12.97 -5.20
CA TYR A 47 7.12 11.64 -5.56
C TYR A 47 7.17 11.39 -7.08
N ASN A 48 6.85 12.40 -7.88
CA ASN A 48 6.92 12.41 -9.34
C ASN A 48 6.23 11.22 -10.04
N PHE A 49 4.99 10.93 -9.65
CA PHE A 49 4.14 9.96 -10.34
C PHE A 49 2.72 10.48 -10.52
N ASP A 50 1.99 9.90 -11.47
CA ASP A 50 0.57 10.20 -11.70
C ASP A 50 -0.31 9.24 -10.91
N VAL A 51 -1.46 9.72 -10.44
CA VAL A 51 -2.52 8.91 -9.87
C VAL A 51 -3.66 8.88 -10.88
N TYR A 52 -4.08 7.68 -11.23
CA TYR A 52 -5.26 7.42 -12.04
C TYR A 52 -6.35 6.81 -11.17
N MET A 53 -7.59 6.90 -11.62
CA MET A 53 -8.73 6.31 -10.94
C MET A 53 -9.58 5.53 -11.93
N CYS A 54 -9.97 4.32 -11.55
CA CYS A 54 -10.95 3.53 -12.30
C CYS A 54 -12.35 4.13 -12.10
N SER A 55 -13.04 4.46 -13.18
CA SER A 55 -14.41 4.98 -13.11
C SER A 55 -15.44 3.89 -12.81
N ASP A 56 -15.11 2.61 -12.98
CA ASP A 56 -16.03 1.51 -12.73
C ASP A 56 -16.04 1.12 -11.24
N CYS A 57 -14.88 0.81 -10.65
CA CYS A 57 -14.76 0.39 -9.25
C CYS A 57 -14.23 1.48 -8.29
N LYS A 58 -13.96 2.69 -8.80
CA LYS A 58 -13.52 3.87 -8.03
C LYS A 58 -12.16 3.74 -7.32
N ILE A 59 -11.37 2.70 -7.60
CA ILE A 59 -10.03 2.56 -7.02
C ILE A 59 -9.05 3.56 -7.66
N GLY A 60 -8.28 4.25 -6.83
CA GLY A 60 -7.14 5.06 -7.23
C GLY A 60 -5.85 4.25 -7.22
N PHE A 61 -4.96 4.47 -8.19
CA PHE A 61 -3.68 3.78 -8.27
C PHE A 61 -2.61 4.67 -8.93
N ARG A 62 -1.36 4.50 -8.51
CA ARG A 62 -0.23 5.19 -9.13
C ARG A 62 0.10 4.61 -10.50
N TYR A 63 0.54 5.46 -11.41
CA TYR A 63 1.09 5.08 -12.70
C TYR A 63 2.35 5.93 -13.00
N PRO A 64 3.43 5.30 -13.50
CA PRO A 64 3.60 3.85 -13.64
C PRO A 64 3.60 3.13 -12.28
N MET A 65 3.24 1.85 -12.30
CA MET A 65 3.50 0.97 -11.17
C MET A 65 5.02 0.81 -11.03
N PRO A 66 5.55 0.88 -9.80
CA PRO A 66 6.99 0.74 -9.60
C PRO A 66 7.46 -0.66 -10.02
N SER A 67 8.66 -0.74 -10.59
CA SER A 67 9.33 -2.00 -10.88
C SER A 67 9.64 -2.77 -9.60
N LYS A 68 10.01 -4.06 -9.72
CA LYS A 68 10.41 -4.87 -8.56
C LYS A 68 11.62 -4.26 -7.84
N GLU A 69 12.55 -3.70 -8.58
CA GLU A 69 13.74 -3.02 -8.08
C GLU A 69 13.38 -1.71 -7.37
N GLU A 70 12.47 -0.91 -7.94
CA GLU A 70 11.96 0.29 -7.28
C GLU A 70 11.24 -0.05 -5.97
N ILE A 71 10.42 -1.11 -5.95
CA ILE A 71 9.78 -1.61 -4.73
C ILE A 71 10.83 -2.04 -3.71
N ALA A 72 11.84 -2.82 -4.10
CA ALA A 72 12.89 -3.25 -3.19
C ALA A 72 13.65 -2.06 -2.56
N ASN A 73 13.90 -1.00 -3.35
CA ASN A 73 14.55 0.21 -2.86
C ASN A 73 13.66 1.02 -1.89
N LEU A 74 12.34 1.04 -2.11
CA LEU A 74 11.37 1.70 -1.21
C LEU A 74 11.36 1.09 0.19
N TYR A 75 11.68 -0.19 0.34
CA TYR A 75 11.71 -0.92 1.62
C TYR A 75 13.14 -1.16 2.13
N SER A 76 14.10 -0.34 1.72
CA SER A 76 15.47 -0.34 2.25
C SER A 76 15.52 0.09 3.72
N GLU A 77 16.67 -0.05 4.38
CA GLU A 77 16.86 0.46 5.75
C GLU A 77 16.52 1.96 5.88
N GLY A 78 16.79 2.72 4.81
CA GLY A 78 16.49 4.14 4.73
C GLY A 78 15.00 4.48 4.91
N TYR A 79 14.12 3.52 4.59
CA TYR A 79 12.68 3.64 4.81
C TYR A 79 12.36 3.84 6.29
N TYR A 80 13.00 3.08 7.17
CA TYR A 80 12.68 3.07 8.60
C TYR A 80 13.47 4.10 9.41
N ASN A 81 14.66 4.49 8.96
CA ASN A 81 15.50 5.46 9.68
C ASN A 81 15.29 6.92 9.22
N GLY A 82 14.45 7.14 8.20
CA GLY A 82 14.12 8.48 7.70
C GLY A 82 15.11 9.06 6.69
N SER A 83 16.10 8.30 6.23
CA SER A 83 17.08 8.78 5.24
C SER A 83 16.61 8.67 3.78
N SER A 84 15.43 8.08 3.55
CA SER A 84 14.82 7.92 2.22
C SER A 84 13.78 8.99 1.90
N SER A 85 13.58 9.28 0.61
CA SER A 85 12.54 10.19 0.12
C SER A 85 11.13 9.74 0.49
N TYR A 86 10.95 8.43 0.66
CA TYR A 86 9.78 7.80 1.26
C TYR A 86 10.22 7.12 2.56
N SER A 87 9.66 7.55 3.69
CA SER A 87 10.02 7.04 5.01
C SER A 87 8.79 6.61 5.80
N TYR A 88 9.01 5.65 6.69
CA TYR A 88 8.08 5.15 7.67
C TYR A 88 8.68 5.28 9.06
N VAL A 89 7.81 5.42 10.04
CA VAL A 89 8.24 5.62 11.42
C VAL A 89 8.66 4.28 12.00
N ASP A 90 9.91 4.18 12.45
CA ASP A 90 10.39 3.03 13.23
C ASP A 90 9.56 2.88 14.52
N GLU A 91 8.60 1.95 14.49
CA GLU A 91 7.63 1.75 15.56
C GLU A 91 8.26 1.36 16.90
N ARG A 92 9.50 0.86 16.88
CA ARG A 92 10.26 0.50 18.10
C ARG A 92 10.63 1.74 18.91
N LYS A 93 10.70 2.90 18.26
CA LYS A 93 11.03 4.19 18.88
C LYS A 93 9.78 4.97 19.30
N VAL A 94 8.60 4.51 18.90
CA VAL A 94 7.33 5.17 19.21
C VAL A 94 6.73 4.59 20.48
N LYS A 95 6.56 5.44 21.50
CA LYS A 95 5.87 5.05 22.74
C LYS A 95 4.40 4.74 22.42
N GLY A 96 3.92 3.58 22.89
CA GLY A 96 2.51 3.20 22.78
C GLY A 96 2.16 2.31 21.58
N SER A 97 3.10 2.01 20.67
CA SER A 97 2.85 1.09 19.55
C SER A 97 2.37 -0.29 20.03
N SER A 98 2.94 -0.79 21.13
CA SER A 98 2.52 -2.05 21.75
C SER A 98 1.09 -2.05 22.24
N PHE A 99 0.59 -0.92 22.77
CA PHE A 99 -0.81 -0.80 23.18
C PHE A 99 -1.74 -0.92 21.97
N VAL A 100 -1.43 -0.23 20.87
CA VAL A 100 -2.20 -0.30 19.63
C VAL A 100 -2.21 -1.71 19.06
N TRP A 101 -1.06 -2.40 19.04
CA TRP A 101 -0.97 -3.78 18.56
C TRP A 101 -1.76 -4.74 19.43
N ARG A 102 -1.65 -4.60 20.75
CA ARG A 102 -2.39 -5.42 21.72
C ARG A 102 -3.90 -5.32 21.50
N GLU A 103 -4.41 -4.09 21.35
CA GLU A 103 -5.83 -3.85 21.11
C GLU A 103 -6.28 -4.37 19.73
N ARG A 104 -5.45 -4.26 18.70
CA ARG A 104 -5.72 -4.86 17.38
C ARG A 104 -5.84 -6.38 17.46
N ILE A 105 -4.88 -7.05 18.10
CA ILE A 105 -4.91 -8.50 18.27
C ILE A 105 -6.13 -8.92 19.08
N ARG A 106 -6.41 -8.25 20.21
CA ARG A 106 -7.60 -8.52 21.01
C ARG A 106 -8.86 -8.47 20.16
N LYS A 107 -9.03 -7.40 19.36
CA LYS A 107 -10.21 -7.23 18.51
C LYS A 107 -10.31 -8.30 17.42
N VAL A 108 -9.18 -8.68 16.80
CA VAL A 108 -9.14 -9.76 15.80
C VAL A 108 -9.55 -11.09 16.43
N VAL A 109 -9.02 -11.43 17.61
CA VAL A 109 -9.37 -12.65 18.34
C VAL A 109 -10.85 -12.67 18.71
N GLU A 110 -11.39 -11.56 19.25
CA GLU A 110 -12.80 -11.44 19.61
C GLU A 110 -13.73 -11.61 18.41
N VAL A 111 -13.42 -10.95 17.29
CA VAL A 111 -14.22 -11.06 16.06
C VAL A 111 -14.16 -12.50 15.53
N TYR A 112 -12.98 -13.11 15.50
CA TYR A 112 -12.83 -14.49 15.07
C TYR A 112 -13.64 -15.44 15.98
N GLU A 113 -13.50 -15.31 17.29
CA GLU A 113 -14.18 -16.18 18.26
C GLU A 113 -15.70 -16.02 18.19
N TYR A 114 -16.20 -14.79 17.99
CA TYR A 114 -17.62 -14.54 17.79
C TYR A 114 -18.20 -15.31 16.59
N TYR A 115 -17.51 -15.32 15.45
CA TYR A 115 -18.00 -15.98 14.24
C TYR A 115 -17.72 -17.50 14.20
N ASN A 116 -16.73 -17.98 14.95
CA ASN A 116 -16.27 -19.37 14.86
C ASN A 116 -16.53 -20.20 16.13
N GLY A 117 -16.99 -19.58 17.23
CA GLY A 117 -17.21 -20.23 18.52
C GLY A 117 -15.94 -20.75 19.21
N ARG A 118 -14.76 -20.35 18.71
CA ARG A 118 -13.45 -20.76 19.22
C ARG A 118 -12.40 -19.70 18.94
N LYS A 119 -11.35 -19.67 19.76
CA LYS A 119 -10.20 -18.80 19.51
C LYS A 119 -9.43 -19.24 18.26
N PRO A 120 -8.82 -18.30 17.51
CA PRO A 120 -7.88 -18.66 16.47
C PRO A 120 -6.63 -19.27 17.11
N GLU A 121 -5.96 -20.15 16.37
CA GLU A 121 -4.70 -20.78 16.80
C GLU A 121 -3.49 -20.13 16.12
N ASN A 122 -3.68 -19.59 14.92
CA ASN A 122 -2.63 -19.07 14.05
C ASN A 122 -3.01 -17.67 13.56
N ILE A 123 -2.00 -16.84 13.29
CA ILE A 123 -2.19 -15.55 12.63
C ILE A 123 -1.07 -15.29 11.63
N ILE A 124 -1.41 -14.65 10.51
CA ILE A 124 -0.44 -14.16 9.52
C ILE A 124 -0.51 -12.64 9.42
N ASP A 125 0.65 -12.00 9.41
CA ASP A 125 0.81 -10.56 9.17
C ASP A 125 1.65 -10.34 7.91
N VAL A 126 1.06 -9.68 6.90
CA VAL A 126 1.70 -9.40 5.60
C VAL A 126 2.14 -7.94 5.60
N GLY A 127 3.45 -7.71 5.51
CA GLY A 127 4.07 -6.42 5.84
C GLY A 127 4.34 -6.30 7.34
N CYS A 128 4.85 -7.36 7.97
CA CYS A 128 4.97 -7.44 9.43
C CYS A 128 6.06 -6.53 10.02
N SER A 129 6.86 -5.84 9.19
CA SER A 129 7.87 -4.89 9.62
C SER A 129 8.80 -5.51 10.68
N PHE A 130 9.02 -4.84 11.82
CA PHE A 130 9.85 -5.33 12.93
C PHE A 130 9.18 -6.40 13.80
N GLY A 131 7.96 -6.86 13.46
CA GLY A 131 7.29 -7.96 14.15
C GLY A 131 6.51 -7.57 15.41
N GLY A 132 6.30 -6.28 15.67
CA GLY A 132 5.62 -5.80 16.89
C GLY A 132 4.22 -6.37 17.08
N LEU A 133 3.41 -6.42 16.01
CA LEU A 133 2.07 -7.02 16.05
C LEU A 133 2.12 -8.55 16.29
N LEU A 134 3.09 -9.24 15.68
CA LEU A 134 3.30 -10.68 15.84
C LEU A 134 3.74 -11.05 17.27
N LEU A 135 4.53 -10.20 17.92
CA LEU A 135 4.91 -10.38 19.31
C LEU A 135 3.68 -10.30 20.24
N GLU A 136 2.81 -9.31 20.04
CA GLU A 136 1.57 -9.24 20.80
C GLU A 136 0.64 -10.42 20.48
N ALA A 137 0.58 -10.88 19.23
CA ALA A 137 -0.16 -12.09 18.88
C ALA A 137 0.31 -13.34 19.64
N SER A 138 1.63 -13.53 19.73
CA SER A 138 2.24 -14.61 20.50
C SER A 138 1.85 -14.54 21.99
N ARG A 139 1.83 -13.32 22.57
CA ARG A 139 1.36 -13.10 23.95
C ARG A 139 -0.11 -13.41 24.17
N PHE A 140 -0.93 -13.36 23.12
CA PHE A 140 -2.33 -13.80 23.13
C PHE A 140 -2.49 -15.31 22.94
N GLY A 141 -1.40 -16.08 22.84
CA GLY A 141 -1.41 -17.53 22.65
C GLY A 141 -1.60 -17.97 21.19
N LEU A 142 -1.48 -17.05 20.23
CA LEU A 142 -1.51 -17.38 18.81
C LEU A 142 -0.12 -17.80 18.32
N LYS A 143 -0.08 -18.66 17.31
CA LYS A 143 1.14 -18.95 16.56
C LYS A 143 1.30 -17.95 15.39
N PRO A 144 2.28 -17.02 15.45
CA PRO A 144 2.43 -15.98 14.43
C PRO A 144 3.22 -16.46 13.20
N TYR A 145 2.86 -15.92 12.03
CA TYR A 145 3.61 -16.03 10.79
C TYR A 145 3.75 -14.64 10.16
N GLY A 146 4.95 -14.26 9.76
CA GLY A 146 5.24 -12.95 9.17
C GLY A 146 5.71 -13.05 7.72
N VAL A 147 5.25 -12.14 6.88
CA VAL A 147 5.79 -11.93 5.53
C VAL A 147 6.30 -10.49 5.44
N GLU A 148 7.60 -10.32 5.25
CA GLU A 148 8.25 -9.01 5.12
C GLU A 148 9.30 -9.03 4.01
N ILE A 149 9.24 -8.04 3.12
CA ILE A 149 10.14 -7.92 1.96
C ILE A 149 11.46 -7.25 2.36
N SER A 150 11.43 -6.34 3.33
CA SER A 150 12.62 -5.67 3.83
C SER A 150 13.49 -6.65 4.61
N ARG A 151 14.69 -6.92 4.10
CA ARG A 151 15.68 -7.73 4.82
C ARG A 151 16.08 -7.09 6.16
N TYR A 152 16.01 -5.76 6.26
CA TYR A 152 16.37 -5.03 7.47
C TYR A 152 15.36 -5.26 8.60
N SER A 153 14.09 -4.91 8.40
CA SER A 153 13.06 -5.08 9.44
C SER A 153 12.67 -6.55 9.62
N GLY A 154 12.55 -7.31 8.52
CA GLY A 154 12.30 -8.75 8.58
C GLY A 154 13.45 -9.55 9.21
N GLY A 155 14.69 -9.09 9.07
CA GLY A 155 15.85 -9.68 9.76
C GLY A 155 15.84 -9.43 11.27
N TYR A 156 15.30 -8.29 11.70
CA TYR A 156 15.05 -8.01 13.12
C TYR A 156 13.90 -8.86 13.67
N ALA A 157 12.77 -8.94 12.95
CA ALA A 157 11.57 -9.66 13.39
C ALA A 157 11.77 -11.17 13.61
N ARG A 158 12.82 -11.77 13.04
CA ARG A 158 13.17 -13.19 13.23
C ARG A 158 13.93 -13.48 14.53
N LYS A 159 14.47 -12.46 15.19
CA LYS A 159 15.23 -12.59 16.44
C LYS A 159 14.27 -12.54 17.62
#